data_AF-A0A061IYJ6-F1
#
_entry.id   AF-A0A061IYJ6-F1
#
_cell.length_a   1.000
_cell.length_b   1.000
_cell.length_c   1.000
_cell.angle_alpha   90.00
_cell.angle_beta   90.00
_cell.angle_gamma   90.00
#
_symmetry.space_group_name_H-M   'P 1'
#
loop_
_entity.id
_entity.type
_entity.pdbx_description
1 polymer ?
#
loop_
_entity_poly.entity_id
_entity_poly.type
_entity_poly.pdbx_seq_one_letter_code
_entity_poly.pdbx_strand_id
1 'polypeptide(L)'
;MLLSREDVHDFVRAMTTQMQTPSFAEKLREAVKREPVPTSDTELMNLFEGLQEEFLASYAATRKCGAHEKQEKDASATAPDGAAILQQLKDAVLHFPDKETERVIRQMCLLQESQMVSICSSTPSLASLLQHGHDHGHGHDHGHGHDHGHGHDHGHGHCHGHGYEVPSQQEMMMMQMAFQSLSPQLRQDMMRIQQLMQSGQPPTAEDAVKMRDINAHLKAFITTFREFSSANEATKKG
;
A
#
# COMPACT_ATOMS: atom_id res chain seq x y z
N MET A 1 -8.30 27.90 5.11
CA MET A 1 -7.59 28.17 3.85
C MET A 1 -7.57 26.87 3.07
N LEU A 2 -7.98 26.89 1.80
CA LEU A 2 -7.98 25.70 0.96
C LEU A 2 -6.57 25.47 0.38
N LEU A 3 -6.07 24.23 0.43
CA LEU A 3 -4.78 23.84 -0.12
C LEU A 3 -4.84 23.85 -1.65
N SER A 4 -3.77 24.34 -2.29
CA SER A 4 -3.59 24.12 -3.71
C SER A 4 -3.23 22.66 -4.00
N ARG A 5 -3.35 22.22 -5.27
CA ARG A 5 -2.90 20.89 -5.69
C ARG A 5 -1.43 20.65 -5.35
N GLU A 6 -0.57 21.65 -5.57
CA GLU A 6 0.86 21.55 -5.25
C GLU A 6 1.10 21.41 -3.75
N ASP A 7 0.36 22.16 -2.93
CA ASP A 7 0.40 22.03 -1.47
C ASP A 7 -0.01 20.63 -1.03
N VAL A 8 -1.13 20.10 -1.55
CA VAL A 8 -1.60 18.74 -1.24
C VAL A 8 -0.48 17.74 -1.51
N HIS A 9 0.14 17.82 -2.69
CA HIS A 9 1.21 16.89 -3.06
C HIS A 9 2.45 17.02 -2.17
N ASP A 10 2.83 18.24 -1.82
CA ASP A 10 3.92 18.54 -0.90
C ASP A 10 3.67 17.94 0.49
N PHE A 11 2.50 18.23 1.09
CA PHE A 11 2.10 17.70 2.38
C PHE A 11 1.99 16.17 2.38
N VAL A 12 1.43 15.57 1.33
CA VAL A 12 1.31 14.10 1.22
C VAL A 12 2.68 13.44 1.10
N ARG A 13 3.61 14.02 0.32
CA ARG A 13 4.99 13.50 0.23
C ARG A 13 5.74 13.65 1.54
N ALA A 14 5.62 14.79 2.20
CA ALA A 14 6.22 15.03 3.51
C ALA A 14 5.68 14.05 4.56
N MET A 15 4.35 13.86 4.60
CA MET A 15 3.69 12.90 5.48
C MET A 15 4.14 11.47 5.21
N THR A 16 4.15 11.05 3.95
CA THR A 16 4.60 9.71 3.55
C THR A 16 6.03 9.47 3.99
N THR A 17 6.93 10.45 3.79
CA THR A 17 8.32 10.38 4.24
C THR A 17 8.42 10.28 5.76
N GLN A 18 7.63 11.09 6.48
CA GLN A 18 7.61 11.08 7.94
C GLN A 18 7.16 9.73 8.49
N MET A 19 6.10 9.13 7.93
CA MET A 19 5.61 7.82 8.38
C MET A 19 6.68 6.74 8.25
N GLN A 20 7.54 6.82 7.22
CA GLN A 20 8.65 5.87 7.03
C GLN A 20 9.80 6.03 8.04
N THR A 21 9.82 7.11 8.83
CA THR A 21 10.89 7.33 9.80
C THR A 21 10.78 6.40 11.02
N PRO A 22 11.91 5.95 11.59
CA PRO A 22 11.89 5.20 12.85
C PRO A 22 11.26 5.99 14.00
N SER A 23 11.42 7.32 14.02
CA SER A 23 10.87 8.18 15.06
C SER A 23 9.34 8.20 15.05
N PHE A 24 8.71 8.18 13.86
CA PHE A 24 7.26 8.06 13.76
C PHE A 24 6.77 6.69 14.27
N ALA A 25 7.44 5.60 13.88
CA ALA A 25 7.11 4.26 14.35
C ALA A 25 7.22 4.14 15.88
N GLU A 26 8.25 4.74 16.49
CA GLU A 26 8.39 4.80 17.95
C GLU A 26 7.28 5.64 18.61
N LYS A 27 6.96 6.82 18.07
CA LYS A 27 5.84 7.63 18.56
C LYS A 27 4.52 6.86 18.52
N LEU A 28 4.25 6.14 17.44
CA LEU A 28 3.06 5.31 17.31
C LEU A 28 3.06 4.16 18.32
N ARG A 29 4.19 3.45 18.50
CA ARG A 29 4.37 2.41 19.52
C ARG A 29 4.10 2.91 20.92
N GLU A 30 4.59 4.09 21.25
CA GLU A 30 4.35 4.69 22.56
C GLU A 30 2.91 5.17 22.71
N ALA A 31 2.28 5.68 21.66
CA ALA A 31 0.88 6.08 21.68
C ALA A 31 -0.06 4.89 21.95
N VAL A 32 0.14 3.75 21.28
CA VAL A 32 -0.75 2.58 21.44
C VAL A 32 -0.61 1.86 22.79
N LYS A 33 0.49 2.08 23.52
CA LYS A 33 0.71 1.52 24.87
C LYS A 33 0.08 2.38 25.97
N ARG A 34 -0.26 3.63 25.69
CA ARG A 34 -0.88 4.53 26.67
C ARG A 34 -2.32 4.09 26.92
N GLU A 35 -2.77 4.22 28.17
CA GLU A 35 -4.16 3.94 28.51
C GLU A 35 -5.08 5.11 28.11
N PRO A 36 -6.28 4.84 27.55
CA PRO A 36 -6.80 3.52 27.21
C PRO A 36 -6.14 2.94 25.95
N VAL A 37 -5.76 1.66 26.01
CA VAL A 37 -5.24 0.93 24.86
C VAL A 37 -6.35 0.81 23.81
N PRO A 38 -6.08 1.07 22.52
CA PRO A 38 -7.11 0.99 21.49
C PRO A 38 -7.62 -0.46 21.34
N THR A 39 -8.94 -0.59 21.34
CA THR A 39 -9.68 -1.85 21.29
C THR A 39 -10.39 -2.06 19.96
N SER A 40 -10.40 -1.06 19.09
CA SER A 40 -10.96 -1.11 17.73
C SER A 40 -10.03 -0.46 16.70
N ASP A 41 -10.20 -0.83 15.42
CA ASP A 41 -9.49 -0.19 14.31
C ASP A 41 -9.76 1.31 14.25
N THR A 42 -10.97 1.76 14.58
CA THR A 42 -11.33 3.18 14.65
C THR A 42 -10.51 3.94 15.70
N GLU A 43 -10.35 3.37 16.89
CA GLU A 43 -9.52 3.98 17.95
C GLU A 43 -8.05 4.04 17.56
N LEU A 44 -7.54 2.98 16.91
CA LEU A 44 -6.17 2.96 16.39
C LEU A 44 -5.96 4.00 15.27
N MET A 45 -6.93 4.13 14.36
CA MET A 45 -6.91 5.16 13.32
C MET A 45 -6.90 6.57 13.93
N ASN A 46 -7.70 6.84 14.95
CA ASN A 46 -7.70 8.14 15.62
C ASN A 46 -6.34 8.48 16.26
N LEU A 47 -5.65 7.50 16.84
CA LEU A 47 -4.28 7.70 17.34
C LEU A 47 -3.30 8.02 16.22
N PHE A 48 -3.44 7.33 15.08
CA PHE A 48 -2.63 7.56 13.90
C PHE A 48 -2.85 8.96 13.34
N GLU A 49 -4.12 9.38 13.21
CA GLU A 49 -4.51 10.71 12.76
C GLU A 49 -4.00 11.80 13.70
N GLY A 50 -4.05 11.61 15.02
CA GLY A 50 -3.48 12.57 15.97
C GLY A 50 -1.97 12.82 15.76
N LEU A 51 -1.21 11.78 15.42
CA LEU A 51 0.21 11.92 15.07
C LEU A 51 0.41 12.61 13.71
N GLN A 52 -0.48 12.35 12.75
CA GLN A 52 -0.48 13.03 11.46
C GLN A 52 -0.77 14.53 11.63
N GLU A 53 -1.76 14.88 12.44
CA GLU A 53 -2.12 16.27 12.75
C GLU A 53 -0.97 17.03 13.41
N GLU A 54 -0.31 16.43 14.42
CA GLU A 54 0.86 17.02 15.09
C GLU A 54 1.97 17.32 14.07
N PHE A 55 2.26 16.36 13.19
CA PHE A 55 3.27 16.54 12.15
C PHE A 55 2.87 17.63 11.14
N LEU A 56 1.63 17.63 10.64
CA LEU A 56 1.18 18.60 9.64
C LEU A 56 1.18 20.02 10.18
N ALA A 57 0.77 20.21 11.44
CA ALA A 57 0.85 21.50 12.11
C ALA A 57 2.30 21.99 12.19
N SER A 58 3.22 21.11 12.61
CA SER A 58 4.66 21.42 12.68
C SER A 58 5.26 21.74 11.29
N TYR A 59 4.98 20.91 10.29
CA TYR A 59 5.49 21.06 8.93
C TYR A 59 4.95 22.33 8.24
N ALA A 60 3.67 22.65 8.43
CA ALA A 60 3.11 23.89 7.93
C ALA A 60 3.73 25.14 8.58
N ALA A 61 4.08 25.05 9.88
CA ALA A 61 4.73 26.15 10.60
C ALA A 61 6.17 26.38 10.11
N THR A 62 6.94 25.31 9.87
CA THR A 62 8.31 25.42 9.33
C THR A 62 8.32 25.97 7.90
N ARG A 63 7.35 25.56 7.07
CA ARG A 63 7.17 26.09 5.71
C ARG A 63 6.87 27.60 5.69
N LYS A 64 6.02 28.09 6.59
CA LYS A 64 5.76 29.54 6.74
C LYS A 64 7.00 30.31 7.19
N CYS A 65 7.80 29.73 8.09
CA CYS A 65 9.03 30.37 8.58
C CYS A 65 10.08 30.50 7.47
N GLY A 66 10.24 29.48 6.61
CA GLY A 66 11.13 29.54 5.44
C GLY A 66 10.65 30.48 4.32
N ALA A 67 9.37 30.81 4.26
CA ALA A 67 8.80 31.76 3.30
C ALA A 67 8.87 33.24 3.76
N HIS A 68 9.12 33.49 5.05
CA HIS A 68 9.02 34.82 5.67
C HIS A 68 10.27 35.71 5.53
N GLU A 69 11.27 35.35 4.70
CA GLU A 69 12.31 36.30 4.26
C GLU A 69 11.78 37.38 3.29
N LYS A 70 10.52 37.32 2.86
CA LYS A 70 9.84 38.40 2.14
C LYS A 70 8.43 38.61 2.66
N GLN A 71 8.21 39.77 3.29
CA GLN A 71 6.95 40.36 3.79
C GLN A 71 6.56 40.06 5.24
N GLU A 72 7.11 40.89 6.15
CA GLU A 72 6.39 41.36 7.32
C GLU A 72 5.12 42.12 6.89
N LYS A 73 3.95 41.57 7.20
CA LYS A 73 2.74 42.26 7.72
C LYS A 73 1.56 41.30 7.64
N ASP A 74 1.34 40.55 8.70
CA ASP A 74 0.10 40.68 9.49
C ASP A 74 0.17 39.78 10.72
N ALA A 75 0.11 40.43 11.87
CA ALA A 75 0.10 39.79 13.18
C ALA A 75 -1.32 39.29 13.48
N SER A 76 -1.61 38.02 13.13
CA SER A 76 -2.51 37.11 13.85
C SER A 76 -2.58 35.76 13.10
N ALA A 77 -1.43 35.11 12.88
CA ALA A 77 -1.44 33.77 12.30
C ALA A 77 -1.73 32.77 13.42
N THR A 78 -3.00 32.40 13.58
CA THR A 78 -3.37 31.15 14.25
C THR A 78 -2.49 30.02 13.72
N ALA A 79 -2.00 29.16 14.62
CA ALA A 79 -1.19 28.01 14.24
C ALA A 79 -1.87 27.27 13.09
N PRO A 80 -1.13 26.82 12.06
CA PRO A 80 -1.73 26.03 11.00
C PRO A 80 -2.40 24.80 11.61
N ASP A 81 -3.71 24.72 11.44
CA ASP A 81 -4.52 23.65 12.01
C ASP A 81 -4.24 22.35 11.27
N GLY A 82 -3.48 21.46 11.92
CA GLY A 82 -3.10 20.16 11.38
C GLY A 82 -4.31 19.28 11.02
N ALA A 83 -5.39 19.36 11.80
CA ALA A 83 -6.64 18.65 11.53
C ALA A 83 -7.30 19.16 10.25
N ALA A 84 -7.35 20.49 10.07
CA ALA A 84 -7.89 21.09 8.85
C ALA A 84 -7.05 20.75 7.60
N ILE A 85 -5.72 20.59 7.75
CA ILE A 85 -4.85 20.13 6.65
C ILE A 85 -5.14 18.67 6.35
N LEU A 86 -5.16 17.80 7.37
CA LEU A 86 -5.41 16.37 7.22
C LEU A 86 -6.76 16.10 6.55
N GLN A 87 -7.81 16.81 6.96
CA GLN A 87 -9.13 16.69 6.34
C GLN A 87 -9.09 17.03 4.84
N GLN A 88 -8.38 18.09 4.46
CA GLN A 88 -8.22 18.44 3.04
C GLN A 88 -7.39 17.42 2.25
N LEU A 89 -6.44 16.72 2.90
CA LEU A 89 -5.72 15.61 2.25
C LEU A 89 -6.66 14.41 2.03
N LYS A 90 -7.54 14.10 2.98
CA LYS A 90 -8.55 13.04 2.82
C LYS A 90 -9.50 13.34 1.67
N ASP A 91 -9.90 14.60 1.54
CA ASP A 91 -10.81 15.05 0.47
C ASP A 91 -10.10 15.39 -0.84
N ALA A 92 -8.77 15.23 -0.93
CA ALA A 92 -7.96 15.71 -2.05
C ALA A 92 -8.36 15.09 -3.39
N VAL A 93 -8.68 13.80 -3.43
CA VAL A 93 -9.06 13.09 -4.67
C VAL A 93 -10.40 13.60 -5.21
N LEU A 94 -11.31 14.05 -4.33
CA LEU A 94 -12.60 14.64 -4.73
C LEU A 94 -12.40 16.01 -5.39
N HIS A 95 -11.43 16.79 -4.89
CA HIS A 95 -11.16 18.15 -5.37
C HIS A 95 -10.18 18.19 -6.55
N PHE A 96 -9.27 17.22 -6.62
CA PHE A 96 -8.23 17.10 -7.65
C PHE A 96 -8.22 15.67 -8.23
N PRO A 97 -9.18 15.32 -9.11
CA PRO A 97 -9.32 13.97 -9.67
C PRO A 97 -8.31 13.71 -10.81
N ASP A 98 -7.03 14.00 -10.57
CA ASP A 98 -5.95 13.72 -11.50
C ASP A 98 -5.12 12.50 -11.06
N LYS A 99 -4.55 11.79 -12.04
CA LYS A 99 -3.80 10.54 -11.83
C LYS A 99 -2.63 10.69 -10.87
N GLU A 100 -2.01 11.87 -10.81
CA GLU A 100 -0.89 12.10 -9.91
C GLU A 100 -1.39 12.25 -8.46
N THR A 101 -2.43 13.05 -8.22
CA THR A 101 -3.07 13.17 -6.90
C THR A 101 -3.55 11.81 -6.40
N GLU A 102 -4.27 11.06 -7.24
CA GLU A 102 -4.73 9.71 -6.92
C GLU A 102 -3.54 8.81 -6.53
N ARG A 103 -2.47 8.83 -7.32
CA ARG A 103 -1.28 8.00 -7.07
C ARG A 103 -0.60 8.33 -5.74
N VAL A 104 -0.38 9.61 -5.43
CA VAL A 104 0.32 10.01 -4.20
C VAL A 104 -0.54 9.75 -2.95
N ILE A 105 -1.85 10.01 -3.01
CA ILE A 105 -2.78 9.70 -1.92
C ILE A 105 -2.86 8.19 -1.69
N ARG A 106 -3.03 7.40 -2.76
CA ARG A 106 -3.06 5.94 -2.66
C ARG A 106 -1.78 5.37 -2.07
N GLN A 107 -0.62 5.90 -2.45
CA GLN A 107 0.66 5.48 -1.88
C GLN A 107 0.74 5.76 -0.37
N MET A 108 0.24 6.92 0.07
CA MET A 108 0.17 7.27 1.49
C MET A 108 -0.76 6.33 2.26
N CYS A 109 -1.96 6.05 1.74
CA CYS A 109 -2.93 5.14 2.35
C CYS A 109 -2.37 3.70 2.49
N LEU A 110 -1.79 3.15 1.42
CA LEU A 110 -1.19 1.81 1.44
C LEU A 110 -0.05 1.69 2.47
N LEU A 111 0.75 2.75 2.61
CA LEU A 111 1.79 2.79 3.63
C LEU A 111 1.18 2.82 5.04
N GLN A 112 0.15 3.63 5.26
CA GLN A 112 -0.55 3.70 6.53
C GLN A 112 -1.15 2.34 6.92
N GLU A 113 -1.83 1.65 6.01
CA GLU A 113 -2.33 0.28 6.20
C GLU A 113 -1.19 -0.68 6.58
N SER A 114 -0.08 -0.64 5.84
CA SER A 114 1.09 -1.46 6.16
C SER A 114 1.65 -1.18 7.56
N GLN A 115 1.63 0.08 8.02
CA GLN A 115 2.10 0.44 9.36
C GLN A 115 1.12 -0.01 10.44
N MET A 116 -0.18 0.09 10.20
CA MET A 116 -1.21 -0.42 11.10
C MET A 116 -1.08 -1.93 11.30
N VAL A 117 -0.92 -2.69 10.22
CA VAL A 117 -0.68 -4.14 10.30
C VAL A 117 0.61 -4.44 11.05
N SER A 118 1.69 -3.69 10.76
CA SER A 118 2.98 -3.85 11.43
C SER A 118 2.89 -3.59 12.94
N ILE A 119 2.21 -2.53 13.37
CA ILE A 119 2.06 -2.20 14.79
C ILE A 119 1.21 -3.24 15.51
N CYS A 120 0.11 -3.70 14.90
CA CYS A 120 -0.74 -4.74 15.49
C CYS A 120 0.01 -6.08 15.63
N SER A 121 0.87 -6.43 14.67
CA SER A 121 1.70 -7.65 14.73
C SER A 121 2.84 -7.60 15.73
N SER A 122 3.33 -6.40 16.06
CA SER A 122 4.46 -6.20 16.99
C SER A 122 4.02 -5.83 18.40
N THR A 123 2.73 -5.57 18.62
CA THR A 123 2.17 -5.12 19.90
C THR A 123 1.14 -6.12 20.41
N PRO A 124 1.46 -6.94 21.44
CA PRO A 124 0.56 -7.99 21.93
C PRO A 124 -0.82 -7.51 22.36
N SER A 125 -0.93 -6.29 22.90
CA SER A 125 -2.20 -5.70 23.33
C SER A 125 -3.15 -5.38 22.17
N LEU A 126 -2.65 -5.34 20.93
CA LEU A 126 -3.43 -5.09 19.72
C LEU A 126 -3.70 -6.36 18.91
N ALA A 127 -3.30 -7.54 19.41
CA ALA A 127 -3.38 -8.79 18.65
C ALA A 127 -4.82 -9.16 18.24
N SER A 128 -5.83 -8.71 18.99
CA SER A 128 -7.25 -8.89 18.66
C SER A 128 -7.67 -8.14 17.39
N LEU A 129 -7.00 -7.02 17.06
CA LEU A 129 -7.32 -6.21 15.88
C LEU A 129 -6.89 -6.89 14.57
N LEU A 130 -5.84 -7.73 14.61
CA LEU A 130 -5.40 -8.49 13.43
C LEU A 130 -6.44 -9.47 12.90
N GLN A 131 -7.36 -9.94 13.74
CA GLN A 131 -8.40 -10.88 13.31
C GLN A 131 -9.57 -10.21 12.60
N HIS A 132 -9.71 -8.88 12.74
CA HIS A 132 -10.84 -8.10 12.20
C HIS A 132 -10.47 -7.34 10.91
N GLY A 133 -9.17 -7.12 10.62
CA GLY A 133 -8.69 -6.30 9.50
C GLY A 133 -8.71 -6.95 8.10
N HIS A 134 -9.35 -8.11 7.91
CA HIS A 134 -9.40 -8.78 6.60
C HIS A 134 -10.60 -8.41 5.71
N ASP A 135 -11.51 -7.55 6.17
CA ASP A 135 -12.78 -7.25 5.47
C ASP A 135 -12.83 -5.88 4.78
N HIS A 136 -11.69 -5.20 4.61
CA HIS A 136 -11.63 -3.94 3.85
C HIS A 136 -11.06 -4.16 2.45
N GLY A 137 -11.76 -5.00 1.68
CA GLY A 137 -11.67 -4.95 0.22
C GLY A 137 -12.34 -3.66 -0.27
N HIS A 138 -11.55 -2.64 -0.61
CA HIS A 138 -12.04 -1.49 -1.37
C HIS A 138 -12.48 -1.92 -2.77
N GLY A 139 -13.73 -2.41 -2.88
CA GLY A 139 -14.45 -2.50 -4.13
C GLY A 139 -14.80 -1.09 -4.61
N HIS A 140 -13.97 -0.53 -5.49
CA HIS A 140 -14.35 0.63 -6.28
C HIS A 140 -15.32 0.16 -7.37
N ASP A 141 -16.61 0.10 -7.04
CA ASP A 141 -17.67 -0.08 -8.02
C ASP A 141 -17.92 1.26 -8.72
N HIS A 142 -17.40 1.42 -9.94
CA HIS A 142 -17.80 2.51 -10.83
C HIS A 142 -19.10 2.13 -11.53
N GLY A 143 -20.22 2.40 -10.88
CA GLY A 143 -21.55 2.38 -11.50
C GLY A 143 -21.73 3.55 -12.46
N HIS A 144 -21.35 3.38 -13.74
CA HIS A 144 -21.83 4.24 -14.81
C HIS A 144 -23.09 3.62 -15.43
N GLY A 145 -24.25 4.11 -15.00
CA GLY A 145 -25.52 3.86 -15.67
C GLY A 145 -25.61 4.69 -16.95
N HIS A 146 -25.49 4.03 -18.09
CA HIS A 146 -26.02 4.51 -19.36
C HIS A 146 -26.94 3.44 -19.93
N ASP A 147 -28.24 3.71 -19.86
CA ASP A 147 -29.28 3.03 -20.63
C ASP A 147 -29.10 3.35 -22.11
N HIS A 148 -28.95 2.30 -22.94
CA HIS A 148 -29.51 2.25 -24.29
C HIS A 148 -29.77 0.79 -24.68
N GLY A 149 -31.03 0.49 -24.98
CA GLY A 149 -31.43 -0.82 -25.46
C GLY A 149 -30.94 -1.12 -26.88
N HIS A 150 -30.81 -2.41 -27.18
CA HIS A 150 -31.49 -3.11 -28.28
C HIS A 150 -31.18 -4.60 -28.15
N GLY A 151 -32.22 -5.43 -28.27
CA GLY A 151 -32.08 -6.88 -28.18
C GLY A 151 -31.35 -7.47 -29.37
N HIS A 152 -30.69 -8.61 -29.14
CA HIS A 152 -30.74 -9.79 -30.00
C HIS A 152 -30.29 -11.00 -29.16
N ASP A 153 -31.17 -11.99 -29.08
CA ASP A 153 -30.89 -13.35 -28.61
C ASP A 153 -29.85 -14.01 -29.51
N HIS A 154 -28.77 -14.54 -28.94
CA HIS A 154 -28.12 -15.79 -29.38
C HIS A 154 -27.13 -16.28 -28.30
N GLY A 155 -27.26 -17.57 -27.97
CA GLY A 155 -26.58 -18.19 -26.85
C GLY A 155 -25.08 -18.43 -27.03
N HIS A 156 -24.40 -18.59 -25.90
CA HIS A 156 -23.60 -19.76 -25.57
C HIS A 156 -23.31 -19.72 -24.07
N GLY A 157 -23.65 -20.81 -23.37
CA GLY A 157 -23.25 -20.98 -21.98
C GLY A 157 -21.74 -21.18 -21.88
N HIS A 158 -21.10 -20.44 -20.98
CA HIS A 158 -19.91 -20.89 -20.28
C HIS A 158 -19.88 -20.26 -18.88
N CYS A 159 -20.19 -21.10 -17.89
CA CYS A 159 -19.86 -20.85 -16.50
C CYS A 159 -18.35 -21.05 -16.31
N HIS A 160 -17.62 -20.01 -15.90
CA HIS A 160 -16.31 -20.11 -15.26
C HIS A 160 -16.29 -18.98 -14.21
N GLY A 161 -16.27 -19.23 -12.89
CA GLY A 161 -15.52 -20.26 -12.19
C GLY A 161 -14.06 -19.83 -12.16
N HIS A 162 -13.67 -19.06 -11.13
CA HIS A 162 -12.31 -18.66 -10.75
C HIS A 162 -11.33 -18.42 -11.92
N GLY A 163 -11.17 -17.15 -12.32
CA GLY A 163 -10.14 -16.73 -13.26
C GLY A 163 -8.74 -16.97 -12.70
N TYR A 164 -8.22 -18.17 -12.92
CA TYR A 164 -6.79 -18.37 -13.12
C TYR A 164 -6.47 -17.75 -14.47
N GLU A 165 -5.94 -16.52 -14.49
CA GLU A 165 -5.26 -16.03 -15.68
C GLU A 165 -4.19 -17.07 -16.05
N VAL A 166 -4.36 -17.71 -17.20
CA VAL A 166 -3.36 -18.63 -17.73
C VAL A 166 -2.13 -17.77 -18.04
N PRO A 167 -0.97 -17.99 -17.39
CA PRO A 167 0.22 -17.19 -17.62
C PRO A 167 0.58 -17.27 -19.11
N SER A 168 0.96 -16.14 -19.71
CA SER A 168 1.40 -16.09 -21.10
C SER A 168 2.57 -17.07 -21.33
N GLN A 169 2.78 -17.51 -22.57
CA GLN A 169 3.89 -18.44 -22.88
C GLN A 169 5.25 -17.89 -22.44
N GLN A 170 5.42 -16.56 -22.51
CA GLN A 170 6.62 -15.87 -22.02
C GLN A 170 6.74 -15.93 -20.49
N GLU A 171 5.64 -15.77 -19.76
CA GLU A 171 5.63 -15.91 -18.29
C GLU A 171 5.89 -17.33 -17.83
N MET A 172 5.36 -18.34 -18.53
CA MET A 172 5.68 -19.74 -18.26
C MET A 172 7.17 -20.02 -18.47
N MET A 173 7.77 -19.48 -19.55
CA MET A 173 9.19 -19.64 -19.82
C MET A 173 10.06 -18.93 -18.77
N MET A 174 9.69 -17.71 -18.35
CA MET A 174 10.37 -16.98 -17.28
C MET A 174 10.29 -17.72 -15.94
N MET A 175 9.11 -18.23 -15.59
CA MET A 175 8.91 -19.02 -14.38
C MET A 175 9.76 -20.30 -14.40
N GLN A 176 9.87 -20.97 -15.56
CA GLN A 176 10.71 -22.15 -15.72
C GLN A 176 12.21 -21.82 -15.57
N MET A 177 12.67 -20.68 -16.08
CA MET A 177 14.06 -20.24 -15.87
C MET A 177 14.33 -19.86 -14.41
N ALA A 178 13.40 -19.14 -13.79
CA ALA A 178 13.49 -18.77 -12.37
C ALA A 178 13.58 -20.02 -11.49
N PHE A 179 12.78 -21.04 -11.78
CA PHE A 179 12.82 -22.34 -11.10
C PHE A 179 14.16 -23.08 -11.29
N GLN A 180 14.76 -22.94 -12.47
CA GLN A 180 16.09 -23.50 -12.74
C GLN A 180 17.20 -22.79 -11.96
N SER A 181 17.00 -21.51 -11.60
CA SER A 181 17.95 -20.71 -10.80
C SER A 181 17.94 -21.02 -9.30
N LEU A 182 16.92 -21.75 -8.81
CA LEU A 182 16.83 -22.13 -7.40
C LEU A 182 17.96 -23.12 -7.03
N SER A 183 18.42 -23.06 -5.79
CA SER A 183 19.36 -24.05 -5.27
C SER A 183 18.73 -25.46 -5.26
N PRO A 184 19.53 -26.54 -5.36
CA PRO A 184 19.00 -27.90 -5.35
C PRO A 184 18.11 -28.21 -4.14
N GLN A 185 18.48 -27.69 -2.97
CA GLN A 185 17.73 -27.86 -1.72
C GLN A 185 16.37 -27.15 -1.78
N LEU A 186 16.35 -25.90 -2.24
CA LEU A 186 15.14 -25.08 -2.32
C LEU A 186 14.15 -25.65 -3.35
N ARG A 187 14.66 -26.23 -4.43
CA ARG A 187 13.85 -26.94 -5.43
C ARG A 187 13.20 -28.20 -4.86
N GLN A 188 13.94 -28.98 -4.08
CA GLN A 188 13.40 -30.17 -3.41
C GLN A 188 12.31 -29.80 -2.40
N ASP A 189 12.55 -28.75 -1.61
CA ASP A 189 11.55 -28.24 -0.67
C ASP A 189 10.28 -27.79 -1.40
N MET A 190 10.39 -27.05 -2.50
CA MET A 190 9.24 -26.63 -3.31
C MET A 190 8.43 -27.83 -3.82
N MET A 191 9.10 -28.87 -4.37
CA MET A 191 8.41 -30.07 -4.86
C MET A 191 7.72 -30.85 -3.72
N ARG A 192 8.39 -30.99 -2.57
CA ARG A 192 7.80 -31.65 -1.39
C ARG A 192 6.57 -30.90 -0.92
N ILE A 193 6.66 -29.58 -0.81
CA ILE A 193 5.56 -28.72 -0.36
C ILE A 193 4.40 -28.76 -1.36
N GLN A 194 4.67 -28.71 -2.66
CA GLN A 194 3.66 -28.83 -3.70
C GLN A 194 2.94 -30.19 -3.64
N GLN A 195 3.69 -31.26 -3.36
CA GLN A 195 3.13 -32.60 -3.18
C GLN A 195 2.26 -32.71 -1.92
N LEU A 196 2.65 -32.08 -0.81
CA LEU A 196 1.84 -32.00 0.41
C LEU A 196 0.52 -31.27 0.18
N MET A 197 0.54 -30.17 -0.59
CA MET A 197 -0.68 -29.46 -0.95
C MET A 197 -1.59 -30.29 -1.85
N GLN A 198 -1.02 -31.05 -2.80
CA GLN A 198 -1.79 -31.96 -3.65
C GLN A 198 -2.40 -33.13 -2.87
N SER A 199 -1.77 -33.56 -1.77
CA SER A 199 -2.33 -34.58 -0.88
C SER A 199 -3.33 -34.02 0.15
N GLY A 200 -3.61 -32.72 0.13
CA GLY A 200 -4.57 -32.06 1.02
C GLY A 200 -4.05 -31.80 2.43
N GLN A 201 -2.73 -31.91 2.66
CA GLN A 201 -2.11 -31.62 3.94
C GLN A 201 -1.72 -30.13 4.03
N PRO A 202 -2.05 -29.43 5.13
CA PRO A 202 -1.64 -28.05 5.30
C PRO A 202 -0.11 -27.97 5.48
N PRO A 203 0.57 -27.01 4.83
CA PRO A 203 2.00 -26.80 5.02
C PRO A 203 2.30 -26.40 6.47
N THR A 204 3.44 -26.87 6.99
CA THR A 204 3.92 -26.52 8.32
C THR A 204 4.39 -25.06 8.39
N ALA A 205 4.60 -24.53 9.60
CA ALA A 205 5.16 -23.18 9.77
C ALA A 205 6.56 -23.04 9.11
N GLU A 206 7.36 -24.11 9.12
CA GLU A 206 8.65 -24.16 8.43
C GLU A 206 8.47 -24.12 6.90
N ASP A 207 7.47 -24.82 6.38
CA ASP A 207 7.14 -24.81 4.95
C ASP A 207 6.69 -23.42 4.49
N ALA A 208 5.95 -22.69 5.33
CA ALA A 208 5.53 -21.32 5.03
C ALA A 208 6.72 -20.35 4.92
N VAL A 209 7.76 -20.52 5.76
CA VAL A 209 9.00 -19.74 5.66
C VAL A 209 9.73 -20.08 4.35
N LYS A 210 9.88 -21.37 4.03
CA LYS A 210 10.52 -21.82 2.79
C LYS A 210 9.78 -21.32 1.54
N MET A 211 8.45 -21.31 1.56
CA MET A 211 7.64 -20.72 0.49
C MET A 211 7.90 -19.22 0.32
N ARG A 212 8.09 -18.48 1.42
CA ARG A 212 8.43 -17.04 1.34
C ARG A 212 9.79 -16.84 0.70
N ASP A 213 10.78 -17.66 1.06
CA ASP A 213 12.13 -17.59 0.48
C ASP A 213 12.13 -17.94 -1.02
N ILE A 214 11.39 -18.99 -1.41
CA ILE A 214 11.16 -19.35 -2.82
C ILE A 214 10.54 -18.18 -3.57
N ASN A 215 9.45 -17.61 -3.03
CA ASN A 215 8.75 -16.50 -3.68
C ASN A 215 9.61 -15.25 -3.79
N ALA A 216 10.44 -14.96 -2.78
CA ALA A 216 11.38 -13.85 -2.81
C ALA A 216 12.44 -14.05 -3.91
N HIS A 217 13.00 -15.26 -4.03
CA HIS A 217 13.98 -15.60 -5.07
C HIS A 217 13.37 -15.51 -6.47
N LEU A 218 12.17 -16.05 -6.67
CA LEU A 218 11.46 -15.99 -7.95
C LEU A 218 11.18 -14.54 -8.35
N LYS A 219 10.71 -13.70 -7.43
CA LYS A 219 10.49 -12.27 -7.68
C LYS A 219 11.78 -11.55 -8.04
N ALA A 220 12.86 -11.77 -7.29
CA ALA A 220 14.16 -11.15 -7.55
C ALA A 220 14.71 -11.54 -8.94
N PHE A 221 14.55 -12.81 -9.33
CA PHE A 221 14.94 -13.28 -10.66
C PHE A 221 14.12 -12.63 -11.78
N ILE A 222 12.79 -12.61 -11.64
CA ILE A 222 11.89 -12.04 -12.66
C ILE A 222 12.16 -10.54 -12.83
N THR A 223 12.34 -9.80 -11.73
CA THR A 223 12.68 -8.36 -11.79
C THR A 223 13.98 -8.14 -12.54
N THR A 224 15.05 -8.85 -12.14
CA THR A 224 16.35 -8.76 -12.80
C THR A 224 16.24 -9.12 -14.29
N PHE A 225 15.55 -10.21 -14.64
CA PHE A 225 15.41 -10.65 -16.02
C PHE A 225 14.64 -9.62 -16.88
N ARG A 226 13.59 -9.00 -16.34
CA ARG A 226 12.85 -7.93 -17.02
C ARG A 226 13.71 -6.68 -17.24
N GLU A 227 14.53 -6.30 -16.27
CA GLU A 227 15.47 -5.19 -16.40
C GLU A 227 16.51 -5.44 -17.49
N PHE A 228 17.12 -6.63 -17.50
CA PHE A 228 18.09 -7.04 -18.54
C PHE A 228 17.44 -7.13 -19.93
N SER A 229 16.23 -7.69 -20.03
CA SER A 229 15.51 -7.78 -21.30
C SER A 229 15.11 -6.40 -21.85
N SER A 230 14.69 -5.48 -20.96
CA SER A 230 14.32 -4.11 -21.35
C SER A 230 15.53 -3.28 -21.75
N ALA A 231 16.66 -3.45 -21.06
CA ALA A 231 17.94 -2.82 -21.42
C ALA A 231 18.45 -3.32 -22.77
N ASN A 232 18.26 -4.60 -23.09
CA ASN A 232 18.69 -5.20 -24.37
C ASN A 232 17.77 -4.84 -25.56
N GLU A 233 16.50 -4.51 -25.31
CA GLU A 233 15.60 -3.94 -26.34
C GLU A 233 15.96 -2.48 -26.66
N ALA A 234 16.38 -1.70 -25.66
CA ALA A 234 16.79 -0.31 -25.83
C ALA A 234 18.09 -0.17 -26.66
N THR A 235 19.02 -1.12 -26.54
CA THR A 235 20.27 -1.13 -27.32
C THR A 235 20.09 -1.59 -28.78
N LYS A 236 18.98 -2.26 -29.10
CA LYS A 236 18.69 -2.78 -30.45
C LYS A 236 17.95 -1.79 -31.36
N LYS A 237 17.45 -0.67 -30.79
CA LYS A 237 16.76 0.42 -31.50
C LYS A 237 17.63 1.68 -31.68
N GLY A 238 18.92 1.60 -31.37
CA GLY A 238 19.91 2.68 -31.55
C GLY A 238 20.77 2.50 -32.79
#